data_AF-A0AAC9FEF0-F1
#
_entry.id   AF-A0AAC9FEF0-F1
#
_cell.length_a   1.000
_cell.length_b   1.000
_cell.length_c   1.000
_cell.angle_alpha   90.00
_cell.angle_beta   90.00
_cell.angle_gamma   90.00
#
_symmetry.space_group_name_H-M   'P 1'
#
loop_
_entity.id
_entity.type
_entity.pdbx_description
1 polymer ?
#
loop_
_entity_poly.entity_id
_entity_poly.type
_entity_poly.pdbx_seq_one_letter_code
_entity_poly.pdbx_strand_id
1 'polypeptide(L)'
;MAVADNDSIPVIDVRAIPRPERHPRIFGQIESLAEGSCFVLMNDHDPRPLHYQLEVRYPGLFDWEYLEQGPETWRVQIGRRVQSGCGCCCGDD
;
A
#
# COMPACT_ATOMS: atom_id res chain seq x y z
N MET A 1 3.96 4.85 25.20
CA MET A 1 3.42 5.83 24.25
C MET A 1 2.93 5.06 23.03
N ALA A 2 1.69 5.35 22.62
CA ALA A 2 0.94 4.81 21.49
C ALA A 2 0.90 3.27 21.35
N VAL A 3 0.05 2.63 22.16
CA VAL A 3 -0.64 1.43 21.69
C VAL A 3 -1.61 1.91 20.62
N ALA A 4 -1.23 1.80 19.35
CA ALA A 4 -2.16 2.04 18.25
C ALA A 4 -3.26 0.98 18.37
N ASP A 5 -4.47 1.48 18.54
CA ASP A 5 -5.71 0.74 18.67
C ASP A 5 -5.81 -0.37 17.60
N ASN A 6 -6.21 -1.56 18.03
CA ASN A 6 -6.38 -2.76 17.22
C ASN A 6 -7.65 -2.67 16.34
N ASP A 7 -7.91 -1.54 15.69
CA ASP A 7 -9.07 -1.39 14.82
C ASP A 7 -8.71 -1.81 13.39
N SER A 8 -8.88 -3.11 13.15
CA SER A 8 -9.06 -3.76 11.85
C SER A 8 -8.45 -3.03 10.63
N ILE A 9 -7.12 -3.06 10.49
CA ILE A 9 -6.45 -2.63 9.27
C ILE A 9 -7.13 -3.34 8.08
N PRO A 10 -7.69 -2.61 7.09
CA PRO A 10 -8.47 -3.20 6.02
C PRO A 10 -7.62 -4.21 5.24
N VAL A 11 -8.14 -5.43 5.08
CA VAL A 11 -7.44 -6.51 4.36
C VAL A 11 -8.07 -6.67 2.98
N ILE A 12 -7.25 -6.59 1.95
CA ILE A 12 -7.64 -6.80 0.55
C ILE A 12 -7.13 -8.16 0.11
N ASP A 13 -8.06 -9.07 -0.15
CA ASP A 13 -7.74 -10.38 -0.71
C ASP A 13 -7.75 -10.30 -2.25
N VAL A 14 -6.57 -10.36 -2.87
CA VAL A 14 -6.44 -10.36 -4.33
C VAL A 14 -6.72 -11.73 -4.96
N ARG A 15 -6.84 -12.79 -4.15
CA ARG A 15 -7.21 -14.12 -4.64
C ARG A 15 -8.67 -14.13 -5.08
N ALA A 16 -9.51 -13.33 -4.42
CA ALA A 16 -10.90 -13.08 -4.80
C ALA A 16 -11.07 -12.23 -6.09
N ILE A 17 -10.00 -11.53 -6.52
CA ILE A 17 -10.03 -10.62 -7.69
C ILE A 17 -9.43 -11.34 -8.91
N PRO A 18 -10.06 -11.26 -10.10
CA PRO A 18 -9.51 -11.84 -11.32
C PRO A 18 -8.19 -11.16 -11.71
N ARG A 19 -7.22 -11.95 -12.19
CA ARG A 19 -5.86 -11.53 -12.57
C ARG A 19 -5.77 -10.19 -13.33
N PRO A 20 -6.57 -9.92 -14.37
CA PRO A 20 -6.47 -8.64 -15.10
C PRO A 20 -6.86 -7.43 -14.25
N GLU A 21 -7.72 -7.59 -13.24
CA GLU A 21 -8.21 -6.49 -12.40
C GLU A 21 -7.40 -6.31 -11.11
N ARG A 22 -6.53 -7.26 -10.75
CA ARG A 22 -5.73 -7.18 -9.51
C ARG A 22 -4.91 -5.88 -9.46
N HIS A 23 -4.07 -5.64 -10.46
CA HIS A 23 -3.21 -4.45 -10.49
C HIS A 23 -4.01 -3.15 -10.40
N PRO A 24 -4.97 -2.85 -11.30
CA PRO A 24 -5.69 -1.58 -11.24
C PRO A 24 -6.48 -1.41 -9.93
N ARG A 25 -7.02 -2.49 -9.35
CA ARG A 25 -7.70 -2.42 -8.04
C ARG A 25 -6.74 -2.08 -6.90
N ILE A 26 -5.58 -2.72 -6.85
CA ILE A 26 -4.59 -2.47 -5.79
C ILE A 26 -4.05 -1.04 -5.91
N PHE A 27 -3.65 -0.62 -7.11
CA PHE A 27 -3.18 0.75 -7.35
C PHE A 27 -4.25 1.78 -7.01
N GLY A 28 -5.50 1.55 -7.45
CA GLY A 28 -6.67 2.36 -7.12
C GLY A 28 -6.90 2.49 -5.61
N GLN A 29 -6.62 1.43 -4.85
CA GLN A 29 -6.77 1.49 -3.40
C GLN A 29 -5.61 2.22 -2.73
N ILE A 30 -4.39 2.05 -3.23
CA ILE A 30 -3.20 2.73 -2.72
C ILE A 30 -3.29 4.25 -2.96
N GLU A 31 -3.71 4.68 -4.15
CA GLU A 31 -3.91 6.10 -4.46
C GLU A 31 -5.03 6.72 -3.63
N SER A 32 -6.05 5.93 -3.29
CA SER A 32 -7.20 6.36 -2.47
C SER A 32 -6.93 6.31 -0.97
N LEU A 33 -5.81 5.76 -0.49
CA LEU A 33 -5.47 5.76 0.94
C LEU A 33 -5.25 7.18 1.43
N ALA A 34 -5.81 7.50 2.59
CA ALA A 34 -5.46 8.72 3.30
C ALA A 34 -4.03 8.63 3.84
N GLU A 35 -3.39 9.78 3.97
CA GLU A 35 -2.08 9.90 4.60
C GLU A 35 -2.10 9.37 6.05
N GLY A 36 -1.11 8.56 6.42
CA GLY A 36 -1.07 7.88 7.71
C GLY A 36 -1.97 6.65 7.83
N SER A 37 -2.75 6.33 6.80
CA SER A 37 -3.53 5.09 6.75
C SER A 37 -2.74 3.96 6.10
N CYS A 38 -3.10 2.73 6.43
CA CYS A 38 -2.51 1.52 5.87
C CYS A 38 -3.57 0.46 5.59
N PHE A 39 -3.23 -0.51 4.74
CA PHE A 39 -4.04 -1.69 4.47
C PHE A 39 -3.14 -2.91 4.28
N VAL A 40 -3.70 -4.11 4.40
CA VAL A 40 -2.98 -5.37 4.16
C VAL A 40 -3.42 -5.98 2.84
N LEU A 41 -2.47 -6.19 1.94
CA LEU A 41 -2.63 -6.94 0.71
C LEU A 41 -2.36 -8.43 0.97
N MET A 42 -3.34 -9.29 0.72
CA MET A 42 -3.22 -10.74 0.83
C MET A 42 -3.20 -11.39 -0.56
N ASN A 43 -2.09 -12.04 -0.91
CA ASN A 43 -1.85 -12.68 -2.20
C ASN A 43 -1.43 -14.15 -2.05
N ASP A 44 -1.64 -14.97 -3.09
CA ASP A 44 -1.19 -16.37 -3.12
C ASP A 44 0.30 -16.50 -3.50
N HIS A 45 0.89 -15.43 -4.01
CA HIS A 45 2.28 -15.36 -4.43
C HIS A 45 2.91 -14.02 -4.03
N ASP A 46 4.22 -13.96 -4.13
CA ASP A 46 5.00 -12.77 -3.84
C ASP A 46 4.66 -11.59 -4.78
N PRO A 47 4.22 -10.43 -4.24
CA PRO A 47 3.89 -9.24 -5.03
C PRO A 47 5.08 -8.28 -5.26
N ARG A 48 6.33 -8.77 -5.33
CA ARG A 48 7.52 -7.95 -5.71
C ARG A 48 7.33 -7.03 -6.92
N PRO A 49 6.73 -7.44 -8.05
CA PRO A 49 6.58 -6.53 -9.20
C PRO A 49 5.71 -5.32 -8.87
N LEU A 50 4.73 -5.47 -7.95
CA LEU A 50 3.90 -4.36 -7.48
C LEU A 50 4.74 -3.39 -6.63
N HIS A 51 5.57 -3.92 -5.73
CA HIS A 51 6.46 -3.12 -4.89
C HIS A 51 7.38 -2.23 -5.74
N TYR A 52 8.02 -2.82 -6.76
CA TYR A 52 8.91 -2.08 -7.65
C TYR A 52 8.18 -0.95 -8.41
N GLN A 53 6.97 -1.23 -8.92
CA GLN A 53 6.18 -0.21 -9.59
C GLN A 53 5.75 0.92 -8.65
N LEU A 54 5.45 0.62 -7.39
CA LEU A 54 5.17 1.61 -6.34
C LEU A 54 6.38 2.48 -6.06
N GLU A 55 7.54 1.88 -5.86
CA GLU A 55 8.78 2.60 -5.58
C GLU A 55 9.17 3.53 -6.75
N VAL A 56 8.99 3.08 -7.99
CA VAL A 56 9.25 3.89 -9.19
C VAL A 56 8.25 5.05 -9.34
N ARG A 57 6.95 4.82 -9.09
CA ARG A 57 5.91 5.86 -9.25
C ARG A 57 5.85 6.83 -8.06
N TYR A 58 6.12 6.33 -6.86
CA TYR A 58 5.88 7.01 -5.59
C TYR A 58 7.03 6.75 -4.62
N PRO A 59 8.27 7.18 -4.96
CA PRO A 59 9.45 6.89 -4.16
C PRO A 59 9.33 7.52 -2.76
N GLY A 60 9.42 6.68 -1.72
CA GLY A 60 9.37 7.13 -0.32
C GLY A 60 8.01 7.65 0.16
N LEU A 61 6.96 7.54 -0.65
CA LEU A 61 5.60 7.95 -0.28
C LEU A 61 4.79 6.85 0.40
N PHE A 62 5.09 5.61 0.04
CA PHE A 62 4.47 4.43 0.63
C PHE A 62 5.50 3.63 1.43
N ASP A 63 5.01 2.98 2.47
CA ASP A 63 5.75 2.00 3.25
C ASP A 63 5.31 0.60 2.82
N TRP A 64 6.26 -0.33 2.79
CA TRP A 64 6.06 -1.69 2.36
C TRP A 64 6.62 -2.64 3.42
N GLU A 65 5.74 -3.29 4.14
CA GLU A 65 6.10 -4.18 5.24
C GLU A 65 5.53 -5.57 5.00
N TYR A 66 6.39 -6.59 5.06
CA TYR A 66 5.95 -7.98 4.95
C TYR A 66 5.49 -8.48 6.31
N LEU A 67 4.17 -8.70 6.44
CA LEU A 67 3.59 -9.30 7.64
C LEU A 67 3.68 -10.82 7.62
N GLU A 68 3.51 -11.43 6.44
CA GLU A 68 3.54 -12.88 6.27
C GLU A 68 4.16 -13.23 4.92
N GLN A 69 5.18 -14.08 4.94
CA GLN A 69 5.90 -14.55 3.77
C GLN A 69 5.85 -16.09 3.79
N GLY A 70 4.71 -16.65 3.41
CA GLY A 70 4.55 -18.10 3.31
C GLY A 70 4.85 -18.62 1.90
N PRO A 71 4.88 -19.94 1.68
CA PRO A 71 4.56 -20.52 0.37
C PRO A 71 3.05 -20.55 0.10
N GLU A 72 2.21 -20.50 1.14
CA GLU A 72 0.75 -20.65 1.05
C GLU A 72 -0.01 -19.31 1.04
N THR A 73 0.51 -18.28 1.72
CA THR A 73 -0.12 -16.96 1.79
C THR A 73 0.95 -15.88 1.99
N TRP A 74 0.81 -14.79 1.25
CA TRP A 74 1.66 -13.61 1.31
C TRP A 74 0.83 -12.43 1.80
N ARG A 75 1.19 -11.85 2.94
CA ARG A 75 0.53 -10.66 3.49
C ARG A 75 1.52 -9.51 3.55
N VAL A 76 1.20 -8.44 2.85
CA VAL A 76 2.01 -7.23 2.80
C VAL A 76 1.18 -6.08 3.30
N GLN A 77 1.67 -5.38 4.31
CA GLN A 77 1.11 -4.11 4.73
C GLN A 77 1.68 -2.99 3.87
N ILE A 78 0.77 -2.20 3.30
CA ILE A 78 1.11 -1.03 2.51
C ILE A 78 0.53 0.18 3.23
N GLY A 79 1.42 1.05 3.69
CA GLY A 79 1.06 2.27 4.43
C GLY A 79 1.33 3.51 3.59
N ARG A 80 0.42 4.46 3.53
CA ARG A 80 0.72 5.78 2.97
C ARG A 80 1.41 6.61 4.04
N ARG A 81 2.63 7.08 3.77
CA ARG A 81 3.32 7.97 4.70
C ARG A 81 2.55 9.28 4.82
N VAL A 82 2.53 9.84 6.03
CA VAL A 82 2.10 11.21 6.26
C VAL A 82 3.17 12.11 5.65
N GLN A 83 2.99 12.40 4.37
CA GLN A 83 3.75 13.44 3.70
C GLN A 83 3.29 14.75 4.32
N SER A 84 4.03 15.25 5.30
CA SER A 84 3.91 16.63 5.78
C SER A 84 4.03 17.51 4.55
N GLY A 85 2.89 17.97 4.03
CA GLY A 85 2.82 18.72 2.81
C GLY A 85 3.68 19.98 2.94
N CYS A 86 4.87 19.97 2.35
CA CYS A 86 5.42 21.19 1.82
C CYS A 86 4.82 21.37 0.42
N GLY A 87 3.51 21.65 0.40
CA GLY A 87 2.90 22.40 -0.69
C GLY A 87 3.23 23.88 -0.50
N CYS A 88 4.52 24.22 -0.42
CA CYS A 88 4.91 25.61 -0.54
C CYS A 88 4.69 26.04 -1.99
N CYS A 89 3.84 27.04 -2.15
CA CYS A 89 3.65 27.83 -3.35
C CYS A 89 4.99 28.25 -3.98
N CYS A 90 5.26 27.84 -5.21
CA CYS A 90 6.21 28.48 -6.12
C CYS A 90 5.44 28.64 -7.45
N GLY A 91 4.86 29.80 -7.80
CA GLY A 91 5.54 30.99 -8.36
C GLY A 91 5.70 30.79 -9.88
N ASP A 92 4.79 31.30 -10.73
CA ASP A 92 4.89 32.57 -11.48
C ASP A 92 5.98 32.57 -12.58
N ASP A 93 5.56 32.41 -13.84
CA ASP A 93 6.05 33.08 -15.08
C ASP A 93 5.07 32.81 -16.25
#